data_AF-A0A537NQF4-F1
#
_entry.id   AF-A0A537NQF4-F1
#
_cell.length_a   1.000
_cell.length_b   1.000
_cell.length_c   1.000
_cell.angle_alpha   90.00
_cell.angle_beta   90.00
_cell.angle_gamma   90.00
#
_symmetry.space_group_name_H-M   'P 1'
#
loop_
_entity.id
_entity.type
_entity.pdbx_description
1 polymer ?
#
loop_
_entity_poly.entity_id
_entity_poly.type
_entity_poly.pdbx_seq_one_letter_code
_entity_poly.pdbx_strand_id
1 'polypeptide(L)'
;MRRKASFIIKMPPSSSPGMTSSHCPPTVKRRTGFLTPNFSYASVYGVGVEIPYFWNLAPNYDLTFRPVITSDQGLLGKAEWRHRLVDGQYSVDVAGIYQLDTNQSPPGDTHWRGAARTQGSFDLNQSWNWGWDGTLTSDKTFMDKYKIDSRDEAIDKVYLTGMHDRNHFSAQALHLQSLDTDTDQDFFPTAVPYLQHDYTFDQPVFGGEFGYDWNVYSLHRNDSIFANNPDLPLTDVNLGTDQTRGVANLRWQRQIINGMGQVLTPFANLRGDVYMTENLP
;
A
#
# COMPACT_ATOMS: atom_id res chain seq x y z
N MET A 1 14.21 -1.51 -34.95
CA MET A 1 13.82 -2.49 -33.90
C MET A 1 13.49 -1.72 -32.63
N ARG A 2 12.21 -1.45 -32.33
CA ARG A 2 11.82 -0.70 -31.12
C ARG A 2 11.46 -1.70 -30.02
N ARG A 3 12.28 -1.76 -28.96
CA ARG A 3 11.92 -2.47 -27.72
C ARG A 3 11.10 -1.50 -26.87
N LYS A 4 9.80 -1.78 -26.68
CA LYS A 4 8.96 -1.09 -25.70
C LYS A 4 9.28 -1.68 -24.32
N ALA A 5 9.89 -0.90 -23.43
CA ALA A 5 9.91 -1.23 -22.01
C ALA A 5 8.51 -0.94 -21.46
N SER A 6 7.80 -1.98 -21.04
CA SER A 6 6.51 -1.87 -20.35
C SER A 6 6.76 -2.11 -18.87
N PHE A 7 6.63 -1.07 -18.05
CA PHE A 7 6.55 -1.25 -16.60
C PHE A 7 5.17 -1.81 -16.28
N ILE A 8 5.12 -3.13 -16.06
CA ILE A 8 3.94 -3.81 -15.53
C ILE A 8 4.12 -3.83 -14.02
N ILE A 9 3.37 -3.00 -13.30
CA ILE A 9 3.22 -3.15 -11.85
C ILE A 9 2.41 -4.43 -11.64
N LYS A 10 3.12 -5.55 -11.48
CA LYS A 10 2.53 -6.83 -11.13
C LYS A 10 2.37 -6.86 -9.61
N MET A 11 1.23 -6.39 -9.12
CA MET A 11 0.90 -6.56 -7.71
C MET A 11 0.68 -8.05 -7.42
N PRO A 12 1.18 -8.58 -6.29
CA PRO A 12 0.96 -9.96 -5.90
C PRO A 12 -0.52 -10.22 -5.63
N PRO A 13 -1.02 -11.44 -5.90
CA PRO A 13 -2.37 -11.82 -5.51
C PRO A 13 -2.50 -11.73 -3.98
N SER A 14 -3.54 -11.04 -3.52
CA SER A 14 -3.95 -11.01 -2.11
C SER A 14 -4.28 -12.42 -1.65
N SER A 15 -3.35 -13.09 -0.97
CA SER A 15 -3.61 -14.34 -0.27
C SER A 15 -4.35 -14.03 1.04
N SER A 16 -5.67 -14.23 1.03
CA SER A 16 -6.45 -14.39 2.26
C SER A 16 -6.40 -15.87 2.66
N PRO A 17 -5.82 -16.24 3.81
CA PRO A 17 -6.03 -17.55 4.40
C PRO A 17 -7.22 -17.46 5.36
N GLY A 18 -8.41 -17.75 4.85
CA GLY A 18 -9.54 -18.15 5.68
C GLY A 18 -9.35 -19.59 6.15
N MET A 19 -8.91 -19.77 7.39
CA MET A 19 -9.13 -21.01 8.15
C MET A 19 -9.58 -20.66 9.56
N THR A 20 -10.86 -20.92 9.83
CA THR A 20 -11.46 -20.84 11.15
C THR A 20 -10.98 -22.01 12.00
N SER A 21 -9.97 -21.78 12.86
CA SER A 21 -9.75 -22.66 14.01
C SER A 21 -10.54 -22.10 15.19
N SER A 22 -11.60 -22.79 15.59
CA SER A 22 -12.31 -22.53 16.83
C SER A 22 -11.42 -22.98 18.00
N HIS A 23 -10.46 -22.15 18.40
CA HIS A 23 -9.78 -22.31 19.67
C HIS A 23 -10.48 -21.40 20.68
N CYS A 24 -11.00 -21.99 21.76
CA CYS A 24 -11.53 -21.24 22.89
C CYS A 24 -10.46 -20.22 23.33
N PRO A 25 -10.72 -18.89 23.33
CA PRO A 25 -9.66 -17.95 23.60
C PRO A 25 -9.28 -18.09 25.08
N PRO A 26 -7.98 -18.24 25.41
CA PRO A 26 -7.57 -18.13 26.79
C PRO A 26 -8.04 -16.77 27.28
N THR A 27 -8.85 -16.76 28.34
CA THR A 27 -9.41 -15.54 28.97
C THR A 27 -8.31 -14.79 29.73
N VAL A 28 -7.16 -14.58 29.09
CA VAL A 28 -6.09 -13.75 29.63
C VAL A 28 -6.51 -12.32 29.33
N LYS A 29 -7.12 -11.69 30.33
CA LYS A 29 -7.33 -10.23 30.33
C LYS A 29 -5.97 -9.58 30.10
N ARG A 30 -5.86 -8.75 29.07
CA ARG A 30 -4.65 -7.96 28.79
C ARG A 30 -4.34 -7.11 30.03
N ARG A 31 -3.09 -7.11 30.49
CA ARG A 31 -2.67 -6.38 31.69
C ARG A 31 -1.71 -5.26 31.31
N THR A 32 -1.93 -4.08 31.89
CA THR A 32 -1.00 -2.95 31.81
C THR A 32 0.31 -3.27 32.53
N GLY A 33 1.45 -2.90 31.95
CA GLY A 33 2.74 -3.08 32.58
C GLY A 33 3.93 -2.91 31.62
N PHE A 34 5.12 -3.02 32.18
CA PHE A 34 6.36 -3.08 31.40
C PHE A 34 6.43 -4.38 30.61
N LEU A 35 6.86 -4.28 29.35
CA LEU A 35 7.25 -5.44 28.56
C LEU A 35 8.76 -5.66 28.71
N THR A 36 9.24 -6.78 28.16
CA THR A 36 10.67 -7.08 28.14
C THR A 36 11.43 -5.95 27.43
N PRO A 37 12.46 -5.36 28.06
CA PRO A 37 13.28 -4.36 27.41
C PRO A 37 14.06 -4.97 26.25
N ASN A 38 14.40 -4.16 25.27
CA ASN A 38 15.18 -4.56 24.11
C ASN A 38 16.45 -3.72 23.96
N PHE A 39 17.52 -4.33 23.50
CA PHE A 39 18.80 -3.66 23.21
C PHE A 39 19.00 -3.64 21.70
N SER A 40 19.43 -2.50 21.18
CA SER A 40 19.68 -2.32 19.75
C SER A 40 20.99 -1.57 19.53
N TYR A 41 21.53 -1.69 18.32
CA TYR A 41 22.67 -0.93 17.88
C TYR A 41 22.40 -0.41 16.47
N ALA A 42 22.69 0.86 16.22
CA ALA A 42 22.71 1.43 14.88
C ALA A 42 23.81 2.48 14.76
N SER A 43 24.41 2.61 13.59
CA SER A 43 25.48 3.58 13.36
C SER A 43 25.08 5.03 13.64
N VAL A 44 23.78 5.36 13.58
CA VAL A 44 23.31 6.73 13.82
C VAL A 44 23.21 7.09 15.31
N TYR A 45 22.90 6.12 16.18
CA TYR A 45 22.57 6.37 17.59
C TYR A 45 23.39 5.56 18.60
N GLY A 46 24.32 4.73 18.11
CA GLY A 46 25.14 3.84 18.92
C GLY A 46 24.30 2.75 19.58
N VAL A 47 24.49 2.56 20.88
CA VAL A 47 23.73 1.57 21.67
C VAL A 47 22.41 2.17 22.13
N GLY A 48 21.31 1.46 21.92
CA GLY A 48 19.96 1.84 22.34
C GLY A 48 19.35 0.85 23.32
N VAL A 49 18.68 1.35 24.37
CA VAL A 49 17.87 0.56 25.31
C VAL A 49 16.41 1.00 25.19
N GLU A 50 15.56 0.12 24.67
CA GLU A 50 14.11 0.32 24.57
C GLU A 50 13.42 -0.27 25.81
N ILE A 51 12.53 0.52 26.44
CA ILE A 51 11.79 0.13 27.65
C ILE A 51 10.29 0.23 27.38
N PRO A 52 9.65 -0.78 26.76
CA PRO A 52 8.24 -0.70 26.41
C PRO A 52 7.33 -0.72 27.65
N TYR A 53 6.33 0.15 27.64
CA TYR A 53 5.24 0.16 28.60
C TYR A 53 3.90 0.03 27.86
N PHE A 54 3.22 -1.10 28.10
CA PHE A 54 1.93 -1.41 27.52
C PHE A 54 0.82 -0.95 28.45
N TRP A 55 -0.12 -0.17 27.93
CA TRP A 55 -1.29 0.34 28.63
C TRP A 55 -2.56 -0.22 28.02
N ASN A 56 -3.18 -1.16 28.74
CA ASN A 56 -4.53 -1.63 28.42
C ASN A 56 -5.55 -0.61 28.96
N LEU A 57 -6.06 0.26 28.10
CA LEU A 57 -6.99 1.32 28.48
C LEU A 57 -8.43 0.80 28.56
N ALA A 58 -8.83 -0.02 27.59
CA ALA A 58 -10.12 -0.70 27.55
C ALA A 58 -10.01 -2.04 26.79
N PRO A 59 -11.02 -2.93 26.85
CA PRO A 59 -10.98 -4.21 26.15
C PRO A 59 -10.75 -4.12 24.63
N ASN A 60 -11.03 -2.96 24.04
CA ASN A 60 -11.01 -2.74 22.60
C ASN A 60 -9.97 -1.73 22.12
N TYR A 61 -9.20 -1.07 23.01
CA TYR A 61 -8.07 -0.23 22.61
C TYR A 61 -6.93 -0.22 23.62
N ASP A 62 -5.71 -0.11 23.09
CA ASP A 62 -4.48 -0.10 23.86
C ASP A 62 -3.46 0.91 23.31
N LEU A 63 -2.54 1.32 24.19
CA LEU A 63 -1.43 2.22 23.89
C LEU A 63 -0.14 1.58 24.38
N THR A 64 0.87 1.47 23.53
CA THR A 64 2.21 1.01 23.90
C THR A 64 3.20 2.16 23.72
N PHE A 65 3.75 2.67 24.80
CA PHE A 65 4.82 3.68 24.75
C PHE A 65 6.18 2.99 24.88
N ARG A 66 7.12 3.33 24.00
CA ARG A 66 8.42 2.67 23.83
C ARG A 66 9.52 3.74 23.76
N PRO A 67 9.95 4.29 24.90
CA PRO A 67 11.14 5.14 24.95
C PRO A 67 12.38 4.31 24.65
N VAL A 68 13.25 4.86 23.80
CA VAL A 68 14.57 4.31 23.49
C VAL A 68 15.62 5.33 23.93
N ILE A 69 16.40 4.97 24.94
CA ILE A 69 17.55 5.77 25.38
C ILE A 69 18.73 5.34 24.53
N THR A 70 19.30 6.27 23.77
CA THR A 70 20.45 6.01 22.88
C THR A 70 21.73 6.63 23.44
N SER A 71 22.88 6.06 23.10
CA SER A 71 24.18 6.58 23.56
C SER A 71 24.55 7.90 22.89
N ASP A 72 24.18 8.08 21.61
CA ASP A 72 24.72 9.18 20.80
C ASP A 72 23.66 10.23 20.43
N GLN A 73 22.37 9.88 20.38
CA GLN A 73 21.31 10.75 19.82
C GLN A 73 20.27 11.22 20.85
N GLY A 74 20.34 10.74 22.10
CA GLY A 74 19.37 11.08 23.15
C GLY A 74 18.15 10.15 23.19
N LEU A 75 16.97 10.71 23.50
CA LEU A 75 15.74 9.96 23.71
C LEU A 75 14.90 9.92 22.44
N LEU A 76 14.75 8.73 21.85
CA LEU A 76 13.78 8.44 20.80
C LEU A 76 12.48 7.96 21.45
N GLY A 77 11.39 8.67 21.24
CA GLY A 77 10.05 8.25 21.67
C GLY A 77 9.35 7.49 20.56
N LYS A 78 8.82 6.29 20.85
CA LYS A 78 7.89 5.58 19.97
C LYS A 78 6.58 5.33 20.69
N ALA A 79 5.46 5.40 19.99
CA ALA A 79 4.16 5.02 20.53
C ALA A 79 3.33 4.27 19.48
N GLU A 80 2.61 3.25 19.93
CA GLU A 80 1.67 2.48 19.11
C GLU A 80 0.29 2.56 19.77
N TRP A 81 -0.70 3.08 19.06
CA TRP A 81 -2.10 3.07 19.44
C TRP A 81 -2.83 2.06 18.57
N ARG A 82 -3.62 1.18 19.19
CA ARG A 82 -4.51 0.26 18.46
C ARG A 82 -5.92 0.34 18.99
N HIS A 83 -6.88 0.37 18.09
CA HIS A 83 -8.29 0.42 18.45
C HIS A 83 -9.11 -0.48 17.53
N ARG A 84 -9.84 -1.41 18.14
CA ARG A 84 -10.84 -2.25 17.51
C ARG A 84 -12.23 -1.70 17.81
N LEU A 85 -13.00 -1.49 16.76
CA LEU A 85 -14.40 -1.07 16.80
C LEU A 85 -15.28 -2.26 16.41
N VAL A 86 -16.60 -2.06 16.39
CA VAL A 86 -17.56 -3.09 15.98
C VAL A 86 -17.35 -3.43 14.50
N ASP A 87 -17.22 -2.40 13.67
CA ASP A 87 -17.21 -2.52 12.21
C ASP A 87 -15.79 -2.36 11.63
N GLY A 88 -14.74 -2.48 12.44
CA GLY A 88 -13.39 -2.29 11.92
C GLY A 88 -12.32 -2.11 12.98
N GLN A 89 -11.14 -1.72 12.53
CA GLN A 89 -10.00 -1.47 13.40
C GLN A 89 -9.04 -0.47 12.75
N TYR A 90 -8.29 0.24 13.57
CA TYR A 90 -7.18 1.06 13.11
C TYR A 90 -6.00 1.01 14.08
N SER A 91 -4.81 1.30 13.56
CA SER A 91 -3.61 1.54 14.34
C SER A 91 -2.90 2.82 13.92
N VAL A 92 -2.18 3.41 14.87
CA VAL A 92 -1.33 4.57 14.67
C VAL A 92 -0.01 4.31 15.37
N ASP A 93 1.07 4.28 14.60
CA ASP A 93 2.44 4.18 15.07
C ASP A 93 3.11 5.53 14.86
N VAL A 94 3.74 6.06 15.91
CA VAL A 94 4.51 7.31 15.83
C VAL A 94 5.88 7.11 16.42
N ALA A 95 6.88 7.75 15.82
CA ALA A 95 8.23 7.81 16.34
C ALA A 95 8.76 9.24 16.18
N GLY A 96 9.50 9.73 17.17
CA GLY A 96 10.06 11.07 17.12
C GLY A 96 11.27 11.22 18.05
N ILE A 97 12.22 12.02 17.63
CA ILE A 97 13.45 12.31 18.36
C ILE A 97 13.81 13.78 18.26
N TYR A 98 14.39 14.30 19.34
CA TYR A 98 15.22 15.49 19.30
C TYR A 98 16.70 15.06 19.36
N GLN A 99 17.38 15.10 18.21
CA GLN A 99 18.77 14.69 18.08
C GLN A 99 19.69 15.61 18.88
N LEU A 100 20.55 15.00 19.69
CA LEU A 100 21.64 15.70 20.38
C LEU A 100 22.80 16.05 19.45
N ASP A 101 23.04 15.22 18.43
CA ASP A 101 24.08 15.44 17.42
C ASP A 101 23.48 15.43 16.00
N THR A 102 23.68 16.54 15.29
CA THR A 102 23.22 16.73 13.90
C THR A 102 24.36 16.64 12.88
N ASN A 103 25.55 16.16 13.28
CA ASN A 103 26.68 15.90 12.38
C ASN A 103 26.46 14.64 11.54
N GLN A 104 25.40 14.65 10.76
CA GLN A 104 24.94 13.57 9.87
C GLN A 104 24.83 14.13 8.45
N SER A 105 24.90 13.27 7.44
CA SER A 105 24.65 13.71 6.06
C SER A 105 23.19 14.14 5.88
N PRO A 106 22.90 15.22 5.13
CA PRO A 106 21.54 15.57 4.72
C PRO A 106 20.81 14.39 4.06
N PRO A 107 19.51 14.21 4.28
CA PRO A 107 18.58 15.10 5.02
C PRO A 107 18.56 14.86 6.55
N GLY A 108 19.52 14.12 7.11
CA GLY A 108 19.53 13.72 8.52
C GLY A 108 20.17 14.71 9.51
N ASP A 109 20.54 15.90 9.05
CA ASP A 109 21.28 16.95 9.76
C ASP A 109 20.39 17.92 10.56
N THR A 110 19.19 17.47 10.96
CA THR A 110 18.20 18.27 11.67
C THR A 110 17.94 17.73 13.08
N HIS A 111 17.61 18.63 14.02
CA HIS A 111 17.33 18.24 15.40
C HIS A 111 16.04 17.44 15.54
N TRP A 112 14.94 17.94 14.97
CA TRP A 112 13.63 17.29 15.08
C TRP A 112 13.38 16.38 13.90
N ARG A 113 13.20 15.09 14.18
CA ARG A 113 12.88 14.09 13.17
C ARG A 113 11.83 13.14 13.69
N GLY A 114 11.03 12.59 12.80
CA GLY A 114 9.91 11.75 13.18
C GLY A 114 9.23 11.08 12.00
N ALA A 115 8.42 10.09 12.32
CA ALA A 115 7.55 9.44 11.38
C ALA A 115 6.25 9.04 12.07
N ALA A 116 5.18 8.97 11.29
CA ALA A 116 3.90 8.44 11.70
C ALA A 116 3.41 7.47 10.62
N ARG A 117 2.90 6.31 11.03
CA ARG A 117 2.16 5.40 10.17
C ARG A 117 0.78 5.20 10.75
N THR A 118 -0.23 5.21 9.89
CA THR A 118 -1.59 4.85 10.28
C THR A 118 -2.19 3.92 9.26
N GLN A 119 -2.93 2.93 9.74
CA GLN A 119 -3.69 2.02 8.88
C GLN A 119 -5.04 1.75 9.52
N GLY A 120 -6.07 1.62 8.69
CA GLY A 120 -7.43 1.36 9.13
C GLY A 120 -8.17 0.51 8.10
N SER A 121 -9.06 -0.35 8.59
CA SER A 121 -9.95 -1.16 7.76
C SER A 121 -11.30 -1.33 8.43
N PHE A 122 -12.36 -1.08 7.67
CA PHE A 122 -13.72 -0.96 8.16
C PHE A 122 -14.70 -1.60 7.19
N ASP A 123 -15.55 -2.48 7.70
CA ASP A 123 -16.63 -3.10 6.96
C ASP A 123 -17.85 -2.17 6.98
N LEU A 124 -18.25 -1.68 5.80
CA LEU A 124 -19.51 -0.93 5.66
C LEU A 124 -20.71 -1.88 5.75
N ASN A 125 -20.55 -3.10 5.23
CA ASN A 125 -21.50 -4.21 5.29
C ASN A 125 -20.77 -5.51 4.91
N GLN A 126 -21.51 -6.62 4.80
CA GLN A 126 -20.96 -7.96 4.47
C GLN A 126 -20.24 -8.04 3.11
N SER A 127 -20.49 -7.08 2.22
CA SER A 127 -19.95 -7.04 0.86
C SER A 127 -19.03 -5.86 0.61
N TRP A 128 -18.89 -4.90 1.51
CA TRP A 128 -18.14 -3.67 1.26
C TRP A 128 -17.20 -3.35 2.42
N ASN A 129 -15.93 -3.12 2.10
CA ASN A 129 -14.89 -2.70 3.03
C ASN A 129 -14.22 -1.42 2.51
N TRP A 130 -13.84 -0.52 3.41
CA TRP A 130 -13.01 0.62 3.08
C TRP A 130 -11.88 0.73 4.09
N GLY A 131 -10.83 1.46 3.72
CA GLY A 131 -9.70 1.64 4.61
C GLY A 131 -8.64 2.56 4.06
N TRP A 132 -7.57 2.67 4.83
CA TRP A 132 -6.39 3.45 4.48
C TRP A 132 -5.11 2.80 5.01
N ASP A 133 -3.99 3.15 4.39
CA ASP A 133 -2.63 3.02 4.93
C ASP A 133 -1.91 4.32 4.56
N GLY A 134 -1.25 4.95 5.52
CA GLY A 134 -0.61 6.25 5.32
C GLY A 134 0.66 6.34 6.14
N THR A 135 1.70 6.87 5.54
CA THR A 135 3.03 7.08 6.11
C THR A 135 3.43 8.53 5.94
N LEU A 136 3.84 9.14 7.04
CA LEU A 136 4.43 10.47 7.04
C LEU A 136 5.81 10.35 7.66
N THR A 137 6.82 10.94 7.04
CA THR A 137 8.18 10.98 7.56
C THR A 137 8.72 12.40 7.45
N SER A 138 9.55 12.83 8.41
CA SER A 138 10.24 14.12 8.35
C SER A 138 11.25 14.17 7.21
N ASP A 139 11.87 13.04 6.91
CA ASP A 139 12.85 12.87 5.83
C ASP A 139 12.93 11.40 5.41
N LYS A 140 13.53 11.16 4.23
CA LYS A 140 13.63 9.83 3.64
C LYS A 140 14.38 8.82 4.52
N THR A 141 15.41 9.25 5.24
CA THR A 141 16.31 8.35 5.97
C THR A 141 15.89 8.02 7.41
N PHE A 142 14.94 8.76 7.99
CA PHE A 142 14.63 8.66 9.41
C PHE A 142 14.20 7.25 9.82
N MET A 143 13.28 6.65 9.06
CA MET A 143 12.69 5.35 9.41
C MET A 143 13.74 4.23 9.45
N ASP A 144 14.62 4.16 8.45
CA ASP A 144 15.66 3.12 8.42
C ASP A 144 16.78 3.40 9.43
N LYS A 145 17.28 4.65 9.51
CA LYS A 145 18.38 5.02 10.41
C LYS A 145 18.03 4.73 11.88
N TYR A 146 16.80 5.03 12.29
CA TYR A 146 16.32 4.77 13.66
C TYR A 146 15.64 3.42 13.86
N LYS A 147 15.74 2.50 12.89
CA LYS A 147 15.18 1.14 12.96
C LYS A 147 13.69 1.14 13.34
N ILE A 148 12.95 2.06 12.73
CA ILE A 148 11.49 2.14 12.81
C ILE A 148 10.89 1.20 11.77
N ASP A 149 11.36 1.30 10.53
CA ASP A 149 10.94 0.51 9.37
C ASP A 149 12.05 0.56 8.32
N SER A 150 12.27 -0.52 7.59
CA SER A 150 13.39 -0.67 6.64
C SER A 150 12.91 -0.70 5.19
N ARG A 151 11.71 -0.19 4.91
CA ARG A 151 11.18 -0.08 3.55
C ARG A 151 11.77 1.14 2.84
N ASP A 152 12.10 0.97 1.58
CA ASP A 152 12.67 2.03 0.73
C ASP A 152 11.60 2.87 0.03
N GLU A 153 10.34 2.45 0.13
CA GLU A 153 9.18 3.11 -0.46
C GLU A 153 7.97 3.02 0.48
N ALA A 154 7.13 4.04 0.46
CA ALA A 154 5.82 4.01 1.09
C ALA A 154 4.71 4.26 0.06
N ILE A 155 3.61 3.54 0.25
CA ILE A 155 2.40 3.68 -0.56
C ILE A 155 1.29 4.13 0.37
N ASP A 156 0.94 5.40 0.29
CA ASP A 156 -0.22 5.94 0.96
C ASP A 156 -1.44 5.60 0.11
N LYS A 157 -2.42 4.92 0.70
CA LYS A 157 -3.61 4.46 0.00
C LYS A 157 -4.86 4.76 0.79
N VAL A 158 -5.90 5.16 0.08
CA VAL A 158 -7.29 5.11 0.54
C VAL A 158 -8.05 4.25 -0.43
N TYR A 159 -8.85 3.31 0.07
CA TYR A 159 -9.52 2.33 -0.77
C TYR A 159 -10.96 2.05 -0.32
N LEU A 160 -11.76 1.62 -1.29
CA LEU A 160 -13.08 1.04 -1.13
C LEU A 160 -13.16 -0.21 -2.00
N THR A 161 -13.46 -1.36 -1.41
CA THR A 161 -13.62 -2.64 -2.09
C THR A 161 -15.03 -3.18 -1.86
N GLY A 162 -15.61 -3.74 -2.91
CA GLY A 162 -16.92 -4.40 -2.90
C GLY A 162 -16.77 -5.81 -3.46
N MET A 163 -17.25 -6.82 -2.75
CA MET A 163 -17.31 -8.21 -3.20
C MET A 163 -18.72 -8.77 -2.97
N HIS A 164 -19.34 -9.26 -4.03
CA HIS A 164 -20.64 -9.90 -3.98
C HIS A 164 -20.68 -11.07 -4.94
N ASP A 165 -20.91 -12.28 -4.42
CA ASP A 165 -20.85 -13.54 -5.16
C ASP A 165 -19.54 -13.73 -5.94
N ARG A 166 -19.60 -13.53 -7.26
CA ARG A 166 -18.48 -13.64 -8.22
C ARG A 166 -18.04 -12.29 -8.78
N ASN A 167 -18.57 -11.20 -8.27
CA ASN A 167 -18.35 -9.84 -8.75
C ASN A 167 -17.48 -9.06 -7.77
N HIS A 168 -16.59 -8.23 -8.29
CA HIS A 168 -15.64 -7.45 -7.50
C HIS A 168 -15.52 -6.02 -8.02
N PHE A 169 -15.62 -5.05 -7.12
CA PHE A 169 -15.34 -3.64 -7.39
C PHE A 169 -14.22 -3.15 -6.46
N SER A 170 -13.35 -2.30 -6.97
CA SER A 170 -12.33 -1.64 -6.16
C SER A 170 -12.05 -0.24 -6.69
N ALA A 171 -12.14 0.74 -5.80
CA ALA A 171 -11.71 2.11 -6.04
C ALA A 171 -10.59 2.47 -5.06
N GLN A 172 -9.50 3.04 -5.57
CA GLN A 172 -8.32 3.39 -4.79
C GLN A 172 -7.78 4.76 -5.20
N ALA A 173 -7.22 5.47 -4.24
CA ALA A 173 -6.35 6.62 -4.44
C ALA A 173 -5.00 6.25 -3.83
N LEU A 174 -3.92 6.32 -4.63
CA LEU A 174 -2.57 5.92 -4.21
C LEU A 174 -1.61 7.10 -4.36
N HIS A 175 -0.75 7.32 -3.38
CA HIS A 175 0.38 8.23 -3.45
C HIS A 175 1.64 7.45 -3.06
N LEU A 176 2.60 7.38 -3.97
CA LEU A 176 3.85 6.68 -3.72
C LEU A 176 4.93 7.70 -3.35
N GLN A 177 5.74 7.36 -2.35
CA GLN A 177 6.85 8.18 -1.90
C GLN A 177 8.11 7.34 -1.71
N SER A 178 9.25 7.93 -2.02
CA SER A 178 10.57 7.33 -1.78
C SER A 178 11.01 7.58 -0.34
N LEU A 179 11.47 6.53 0.31
CA LEU A 179 12.17 6.58 1.60
C LEU A 179 13.67 6.29 1.43
N ASP A 180 14.18 6.34 0.21
CA ASP A 180 15.59 6.15 -0.12
C ASP A 180 16.17 7.45 -0.71
N THR A 181 17.40 7.79 -0.31
CA THR A 181 18.12 8.94 -0.86
C THR A 181 18.58 8.73 -2.29
N ASP A 182 18.75 7.49 -2.72
CA ASP A 182 19.23 7.16 -4.07
C ASP A 182 18.15 7.33 -5.16
N THR A 183 16.89 7.52 -4.75
CA THR A 183 15.77 7.69 -5.69
C THR A 183 15.12 9.06 -5.57
N ASP A 184 14.86 9.71 -6.70
CA ASP A 184 14.17 10.99 -6.75
C ASP A 184 12.65 10.80 -6.51
N GLN A 185 12.09 11.64 -5.64
CA GLN A 185 10.65 11.63 -5.34
C GLN A 185 9.83 12.06 -6.55
N ASP A 186 10.39 12.88 -7.45
CA ASP A 186 9.65 13.44 -8.58
C ASP A 186 9.24 12.39 -9.63
N PHE A 187 9.90 11.22 -9.62
CA PHE A 187 9.54 10.07 -10.47
C PHE A 187 8.42 9.19 -9.87
N PHE A 188 8.09 9.36 -8.58
CA PHE A 188 7.07 8.55 -7.93
C PHE A 188 5.66 9.06 -8.26
N PRO A 189 4.75 8.17 -8.71
CA PRO A 189 3.44 8.59 -9.15
C PRO A 189 2.44 8.75 -8.00
N THR A 190 1.50 9.65 -8.22
CA THR A 190 0.19 9.65 -7.55
C THR A 190 -0.83 9.05 -8.51
N ALA A 191 -1.48 7.95 -8.12
CA ALA A 191 -2.49 7.26 -8.91
C ALA A 191 -3.90 7.57 -8.41
N VAL A 192 -4.58 8.54 -9.04
CA VAL A 192 -5.94 8.95 -8.67
C VAL A 192 -6.76 9.34 -9.90
N PRO A 193 -7.89 8.67 -10.18
CA PRO A 193 -8.40 7.48 -9.49
C PRO A 193 -7.73 6.20 -10.01
N TYR A 194 -7.70 5.14 -9.21
CA TYR A 194 -7.43 3.76 -9.64
C TYR A 194 -8.69 2.92 -9.40
N LEU A 195 -9.40 2.59 -10.48
CA LEU A 195 -10.68 1.91 -10.45
C LEU A 195 -10.58 0.58 -11.19
N GLN A 196 -11.23 -0.44 -10.63
CA GLN A 196 -11.40 -1.74 -11.29
C GLN A 196 -12.77 -2.33 -10.95
N HIS A 197 -13.35 -3.03 -11.91
CA HIS A 197 -14.61 -3.75 -11.73
C HIS A 197 -14.58 -5.02 -12.57
N ASP A 198 -15.01 -6.12 -11.97
CA ASP A 198 -15.27 -7.40 -12.62
C ASP A 198 -16.72 -7.80 -12.32
N TYR A 199 -17.46 -8.12 -13.36
CA TYR A 199 -18.86 -8.49 -13.25
C TYR A 199 -19.20 -9.64 -14.19
N THR A 200 -19.83 -10.67 -13.65
CA THR A 200 -20.37 -11.82 -14.37
C THR A 200 -21.88 -11.88 -14.13
N PHE A 201 -22.65 -11.98 -15.20
CA PHE A 201 -24.11 -11.99 -15.12
C PHE A 201 -24.62 -13.33 -14.60
N ASP A 202 -25.64 -13.28 -13.74
CA ASP A 202 -26.27 -14.50 -13.22
C ASP A 202 -27.20 -15.17 -14.21
N GLN A 203 -27.80 -14.37 -15.09
CA GLN A 203 -28.66 -14.88 -16.14
C GLN A 203 -27.87 -15.09 -17.42
N PRO A 204 -28.10 -16.19 -18.14
CA PRO A 204 -27.40 -16.46 -19.39
C PRO A 204 -27.77 -15.43 -20.46
N VAL A 205 -26.77 -14.89 -21.14
CA VAL A 205 -26.93 -13.99 -22.28
C VAL A 205 -26.63 -14.79 -23.54
N PHE A 206 -27.54 -14.82 -24.51
CA PHE A 206 -27.46 -15.70 -25.69
C PHE A 206 -27.21 -17.19 -25.34
N GLY A 207 -27.72 -17.63 -24.20
CA GLY A 207 -27.58 -19.00 -23.70
C GLY A 207 -26.19 -19.35 -23.13
N GLY A 208 -25.30 -18.37 -22.98
CA GLY A 208 -23.98 -18.51 -22.36
C GLY A 208 -23.79 -17.60 -21.16
N GLU A 209 -22.71 -17.80 -20.44
CA GLU A 209 -22.23 -16.87 -19.41
C GLU A 209 -21.59 -15.67 -20.08
N PHE A 210 -22.04 -14.47 -19.69
CA PHE A 210 -21.46 -13.22 -20.12
C PHE A 210 -20.86 -12.50 -18.91
N GLY A 211 -19.72 -11.86 -19.12
CA GLY A 211 -19.09 -11.02 -18.12
C GLY A 211 -18.31 -9.89 -18.77
N TYR A 212 -17.89 -8.95 -17.94
CA TYR A 212 -16.97 -7.91 -18.32
C TYR A 212 -16.03 -7.59 -17.17
N ASP A 213 -14.86 -7.09 -17.54
CA ASP A 213 -13.94 -6.46 -16.61
C ASP A 213 -13.43 -5.16 -17.19
N TRP A 214 -13.23 -4.17 -16.34
CA TRP A 214 -12.59 -2.92 -16.74
C TRP A 214 -11.70 -2.40 -15.64
N ASN A 215 -10.66 -1.67 -16.04
CA ASN A 215 -9.83 -0.88 -15.15
C ASN A 215 -9.60 0.50 -15.76
N VAL A 216 -9.59 1.51 -14.91
CA VAL A 216 -9.25 2.89 -15.27
C VAL A 216 -8.29 3.41 -14.24
N TYR A 217 -7.16 3.93 -14.68
CA TYR A 217 -6.21 4.59 -13.80
C TYR A 217 -5.71 5.88 -14.42
N SER A 218 -5.50 6.89 -13.57
CA SER A 218 -4.75 8.10 -13.91
C SER A 218 -3.52 8.17 -13.02
N LEU A 219 -2.38 8.49 -13.62
CA LEU A 219 -1.08 8.64 -12.96
C LEU A 219 -0.58 10.06 -13.20
N HIS A 220 -0.19 10.73 -12.12
CA HIS A 220 0.48 12.02 -12.14
C HIS A 220 1.88 11.87 -11.53
N ARG A 221 2.88 12.50 -12.13
CA ARG A 221 4.28 12.60 -11.67
C ARG A 221 4.76 14.03 -11.84
N ASN A 222 5.64 14.49 -10.96
CA ASN A 222 6.25 15.81 -11.09
C ASN A 222 7.29 15.85 -12.22
N ASP A 223 8.01 14.74 -12.42
CA ASP A 223 8.98 14.60 -13.50
C ASP A 223 8.84 13.26 -14.23
N SER A 224 9.34 13.23 -15.46
CA SER A 224 9.34 12.05 -16.31
C SER A 224 10.58 11.21 -16.07
N ILE A 225 10.44 9.88 -16.20
CA ILE A 225 11.52 8.90 -15.97
C ILE A 225 12.74 9.09 -16.93
N PHE A 226 12.69 10.05 -17.87
CA PHE A 226 13.75 10.30 -18.86
C PHE A 226 14.27 11.74 -18.92
N ALA A 227 13.88 12.63 -18.00
CA ALA A 227 14.50 13.95 -17.94
C ALA A 227 15.94 13.81 -17.39
N ASN A 228 16.94 14.16 -18.21
CA ASN A 228 18.35 14.34 -17.84
C ASN A 228 19.27 13.10 -17.78
N ASN A 229 19.22 12.18 -18.74
CA ASN A 229 20.40 11.35 -19.01
C ASN A 229 21.28 11.99 -20.10
N PRO A 230 22.46 12.57 -19.77
CA PRO A 230 23.35 13.21 -20.76
C PRO A 230 23.93 12.23 -21.79
N ASP A 231 23.86 10.91 -21.55
CA ASP A 231 24.36 9.87 -22.45
C ASP A 231 23.30 9.33 -23.44
N LEU A 232 22.04 9.77 -23.33
CA LEU A 232 20.98 9.41 -24.26
C LEU A 232 20.75 10.54 -25.28
N PRO A 233 20.68 10.25 -26.60
CA PRO A 233 20.46 11.26 -27.65
C PRO A 233 19.05 11.87 -27.66
N LEU A 234 18.28 11.68 -26.58
CA LEU A 234 16.91 12.15 -26.38
C LEU A 234 16.81 12.79 -24.99
N THR A 235 17.55 13.88 -24.77
CA THR A 235 17.58 14.61 -23.49
C THR A 235 16.30 15.40 -23.19
N ASP A 236 15.41 15.58 -24.16
CA ASP A 236 14.18 16.39 -24.08
C ASP A 236 12.89 15.60 -24.40
N VAL A 237 12.88 14.28 -24.19
CA VAL A 237 11.64 13.49 -24.35
C VAL A 237 11.02 13.25 -22.99
N ASN A 238 10.19 14.18 -22.55
CA ASN A 238 9.28 13.96 -21.44
C ASN A 238 8.31 12.83 -21.85
N LEU A 239 8.40 11.69 -21.16
CA LEU A 239 7.45 10.59 -21.36
C LEU A 239 6.45 10.58 -20.20
N GLY A 240 5.39 11.39 -20.36
CA GLY A 240 4.12 11.23 -19.66
C GLY A 240 4.18 11.40 -18.16
N THR A 241 4.38 12.65 -17.70
CA THR A 241 4.08 13.07 -16.32
C THR A 241 2.63 12.74 -15.96
N ASP A 242 1.73 12.89 -16.92
CA ASP A 242 0.30 12.61 -16.79
C ASP A 242 -0.13 11.53 -17.77
N GLN A 243 -0.64 10.42 -17.24
CA GLN A 243 -1.12 9.31 -18.03
C GLN A 243 -2.45 8.79 -17.47
N THR A 244 -3.48 8.82 -18.31
CA THR A 244 -4.74 8.13 -18.04
C THR A 244 -4.90 6.95 -18.99
N ARG A 245 -5.23 5.78 -18.45
CA ARG A 245 -5.51 4.58 -19.24
C ARG A 245 -6.80 3.93 -18.77
N GLY A 246 -7.65 3.57 -19.73
CA GLY A 246 -8.80 2.71 -19.53
C GLY A 246 -8.65 1.43 -20.34
N VAL A 247 -8.97 0.28 -19.74
CA VAL A 247 -9.03 -1.01 -20.43
C VAL A 247 -10.36 -1.65 -20.08
N ALA A 248 -11.04 -2.20 -21.08
CA ALA A 248 -12.28 -2.96 -20.90
C ALA A 248 -12.21 -4.25 -21.70
N ASN A 249 -12.64 -5.35 -21.09
CA ASN A 249 -12.78 -6.66 -21.71
C ASN A 249 -14.22 -7.13 -21.55
N LEU A 250 -14.81 -7.64 -22.63
CA LEU A 250 -16.09 -8.33 -22.64
C LEU A 250 -15.81 -9.80 -22.94
N ARG A 251 -16.42 -10.71 -22.18
CA ARG A 251 -16.24 -12.15 -22.28
C ARG A 251 -17.60 -12.84 -22.38
N TRP A 252 -17.70 -13.80 -23.29
CA TRP A 252 -18.86 -14.67 -23.44
C TRP A 252 -18.40 -16.10 -23.64
N GLN A 253 -19.01 -17.05 -22.94
CA GLN A 253 -18.76 -18.48 -23.12
C GLN A 253 -20.03 -19.28 -22.91
N ARG A 254 -20.21 -20.37 -23.68
CA ARG A 254 -21.37 -21.26 -23.53
C ARG A 254 -20.93 -22.70 -23.57
N GLN A 255 -21.37 -23.51 -22.62
CA GLN A 255 -21.15 -24.96 -22.66
C GLN A 255 -22.32 -25.65 -23.37
N ILE A 256 -22.02 -26.47 -24.38
CA ILE A 256 -22.99 -27.24 -25.14
C ILE A 256 -22.62 -28.71 -25.01
N ILE A 257 -23.55 -29.52 -24.50
CA ILE A 257 -23.42 -30.98 -24.44
C ILE A 257 -24.29 -31.55 -25.55
N ASN A 258 -23.68 -32.22 -26.54
CA ASN A 258 -24.44 -32.83 -27.63
C ASN A 258 -24.95 -34.23 -27.26
N GLY A 259 -25.85 -34.78 -28.08
CA GLY A 259 -26.44 -36.12 -27.84
C GLY A 259 -25.45 -37.29 -27.87
N MET A 260 -24.21 -37.06 -28.33
CA MET A 260 -23.11 -38.03 -28.29
C MET A 260 -22.25 -37.91 -27.01
N GLY A 261 -22.59 -36.99 -26.10
CA GLY A 261 -21.86 -36.74 -24.86
C GLY A 261 -20.61 -35.87 -25.01
N GLN A 262 -20.38 -35.26 -26.17
CA GLN A 262 -19.26 -34.33 -26.36
C GLN A 262 -19.59 -32.96 -25.76
N VAL A 263 -18.58 -32.32 -25.17
CA VAL A 263 -18.68 -30.97 -24.60
C VAL A 263 -18.00 -29.98 -25.55
N LEU A 264 -18.77 -29.04 -26.08
CA LEU A 264 -18.31 -27.93 -26.93
C LEU A 264 -18.47 -26.62 -26.16
N THR A 265 -17.39 -25.82 -26.07
CA THR A 265 -17.40 -24.54 -25.35
C THR A 265 -17.02 -23.39 -26.29
N PRO A 266 -17.92 -22.93 -27.17
CA PRO A 266 -17.71 -21.69 -27.90
C PRO A 266 -17.51 -20.52 -26.94
N PHE A 267 -16.60 -19.62 -27.31
CA PHE A 267 -16.27 -18.42 -26.56
C PHE A 267 -16.06 -17.23 -27.49
N ALA A 268 -16.27 -16.02 -26.97
CA ALA A 268 -15.98 -14.77 -27.65
C ALA A 268 -15.43 -13.77 -26.64
N ASN A 269 -14.36 -13.07 -27.03
CA ASN A 269 -13.72 -12.04 -26.21
C ASN A 269 -13.52 -10.78 -27.04
N LEU A 270 -13.83 -9.62 -26.46
CA LEU A 270 -13.57 -8.32 -27.05
C LEU A 270 -12.81 -7.46 -26.05
N ARG A 271 -11.69 -6.86 -26.47
CA ARG A 271 -10.88 -5.96 -25.65
C ARG A 271 -10.79 -4.58 -26.29
N GLY A 272 -10.97 -3.55 -25.47
CA GLY A 272 -10.69 -2.16 -25.82
C GLY A 272 -9.67 -1.55 -24.86
N ASP A 273 -8.72 -0.79 -25.40
CA ASP A 273 -7.76 0.00 -24.64
C ASP A 273 -7.86 1.47 -25.10
N VAL A 274 -7.94 2.40 -24.16
CA VAL A 274 -7.88 3.85 -24.38
C VAL A 274 -6.74 4.42 -23.54
N TYR A 275 -5.90 5.25 -24.13
CA TYR A 275 -4.82 5.94 -23.42
C TYR A 275 -4.83 7.43 -23.78
N MET A 276 -4.65 8.26 -22.76
CA MET A 276 -4.45 9.69 -22.86
C MET A 276 -3.16 10.01 -22.11
N THR A 277 -2.29 10.78 -22.74
CA THR A 277 -1.01 11.18 -22.15
C THR A 277 -0.81 12.64 -22.50
N GLU A 278 -0.53 13.46 -21.49
CA GLU A 278 -0.12 14.84 -21.68
C GLU A 278 1.40 14.93 -21.63
N ASN A 279 1.97 16.00 -22.19
CA ASN A 279 3.42 16.15 -22.41
C ASN A 279 4.01 15.03 -23.30
N LEU A 280 3.36 14.80 -24.44
CA LEU A 280 3.93 14.02 -25.54
C LEU A 280 4.90 14.91 -26.34
N PRO A 281 6.01 14.37 -26.88
CA PRO A 281 6.91 15.11 -27.77
C PRO A 281 6.22 15.61 -29.04
#